data_AF-A0A814DCZ4-F1
#
_entry.id   AF-A0A814DCZ4-F1
#
_cell.length_a   1.000
_cell.length_b   1.000
_cell.length_c   1.000
_cell.angle_alpha   90.00
_cell.angle_beta   90.00
_cell.angle_gamma   90.00
#
_symmetry.space_group_name_H-M   'P 1'
#
loop_
_entity.id
_entity.type
_entity.pdbx_description
1 polymer ?
#
loop_
_entity_poly.entity_id
_entity_poly.type
_entity_poly.pdbx_seq_one_letter_code
_entity_poly.pdbx_strand_id
1 'polypeptide(L)'
;MADLVLWRPEFFGTKPEMVIKGGQIVSSSNKKSVVLDKDAQLLGTCGKSPCANSVLFISKASYEIGATNTYGICKHVEPIRDCRSLNRTQHMYPINFSPRIAYSSSTAKNILNYTEPETNQSKQLLPIKEEIKNVLKSGLNNQMLSHRYYLF
;
A
#
# COMPACT_ATOMS: atom_id res chain seq x y z
N MET A 1 -12.90 5.12 -6.91
CA MET A 1 -11.61 5.84 -6.79
C MET A 1 -10.58 5.12 -7.66
N ALA A 2 -9.65 5.85 -8.28
CA ALA A 2 -8.60 5.29 -9.14
C ALA A 2 -7.23 5.48 -8.48
N ASP A 3 -6.96 4.65 -7.47
CA ASP A 3 -5.74 4.67 -6.68
C ASP A 3 -4.96 3.40 -6.98
N LEU A 4 -3.83 3.53 -7.66
CA LEU A 4 -3.06 2.41 -8.20
C LEU A 4 -1.57 2.66 -7.97
N VAL A 5 -0.82 1.58 -7.80
CA VAL A 5 0.64 1.63 -7.76
C VAL A 5 1.19 0.70 -8.82
N LEU A 6 1.98 1.26 -9.74
CA LEU A 6 2.65 0.51 -10.79
C LEU A 6 4.07 0.18 -10.37
N TRP A 7 4.45 -1.07 -10.60
CA TRP A 7 5.75 -1.61 -10.26
C TRP A 7 6.42 -2.22 -11.46
N ARG A 8 7.74 -2.06 -11.53
CA ARG A 8 8.57 -3.03 -12.26
C ARG A 8 8.71 -4.29 -11.41
N PRO A 9 8.67 -5.48 -12.02
CA PRO A 9 8.71 -6.75 -11.28
C PRO A 9 9.91 -6.83 -10.33
N GLU A 10 11.08 -6.35 -10.75
CA GLU A 10 12.33 -6.42 -9.98
C GLU A 10 12.35 -5.55 -8.71
N PHE A 11 11.43 -4.57 -8.61
CA PHE A 11 11.35 -3.64 -7.49
C PHE A 11 10.06 -3.79 -6.67
N PHE A 12 9.28 -4.84 -6.93
CA PHE A 12 7.98 -5.03 -6.31
C PHE A 12 8.06 -4.95 -4.77
N GLY A 13 7.18 -4.14 -4.18
CA GLY A 13 7.09 -3.93 -2.73
C GLY A 13 8.14 -3.01 -2.10
N THR A 14 9.09 -2.47 -2.88
CA THR A 14 10.20 -1.65 -2.35
C THR A 14 10.29 -0.25 -2.97
N LYS A 15 10.49 -0.15 -4.29
CA LYS A 15 10.50 1.10 -5.05
C LYS A 15 9.47 1.09 -6.21
N PRO A 16 8.32 1.78 -6.07
CA PRO A 16 7.33 1.84 -7.14
C PRO A 16 7.84 2.65 -8.33
N GLU A 17 7.38 2.31 -9.52
CA GLU A 17 7.69 3.09 -10.72
C GLU A 17 6.80 4.33 -10.80
N MET A 18 5.51 4.18 -10.47
CA MET A 18 4.51 5.23 -10.55
C MET A 18 3.40 5.01 -9.51
N VAL A 19 2.91 6.10 -8.92
CA VAL A 19 1.75 6.10 -8.02
C VAL A 19 0.69 7.01 -8.62
N ILE A 20 -0.52 6.48 -8.77
CA ILE A 20 -1.69 7.17 -9.28
C ILE A 20 -2.68 7.32 -8.12
N LYS A 21 -3.20 8.53 -7.93
CA LYS A 21 -4.25 8.82 -6.95
C LYS A 21 -5.34 9.63 -7.62
N GLY A 22 -6.59 9.22 -7.45
CA GLY A 22 -7.73 9.88 -8.11
C GLY A 22 -7.60 9.95 -9.63
N GLY A 23 -6.86 9.04 -10.26
CA GLY A 23 -6.61 9.03 -11.71
C GLY A 23 -5.48 9.95 -12.18
N GLN A 24 -4.76 10.63 -11.29
CA GLN A 24 -3.60 11.45 -11.64
C GLN A 24 -2.31 10.89 -11.05
N ILE A 25 -1.20 11.04 -11.79
CA ILE A 25 0.12 10.63 -11.32
C ILE A 25 0.57 11.58 -10.21
N VAL A 26 0.83 11.04 -9.03
CA VAL A 26 1.31 11.81 -7.86
C VAL A 26 2.76 11.50 -7.51
N SER A 27 3.28 10.37 -7.96
CA SER A 27 4.70 10.04 -7.84
C SER A 27 5.15 9.23 -9.05
N SER A 28 6.38 9.46 -9.50
CA SER A 28 7.00 8.64 -10.53
C SER A 28 8.52 8.67 -10.37
N SER A 29 9.14 7.51 -10.56
CA SER A 29 10.60 7.34 -10.57
C SER A 29 11.25 7.87 -11.86
N ASN A 30 10.48 7.99 -12.93
CA ASN A 30 10.94 8.54 -14.21
C ASN A 30 10.05 9.70 -14.64
N LYS A 31 10.32 10.88 -14.08
CA LYS A 31 9.62 12.12 -14.46
C LYS A 31 10.05 12.69 -15.81
N LYS A 32 11.07 12.10 -16.46
CA LYS A 32 11.52 12.54 -17.78
C LYS A 32 10.55 12.02 -18.83
N SER A 33 9.64 12.87 -19.28
CA SER A 33 9.04 12.71 -20.61
C SER A 33 9.78 13.62 -21.59
N VAL A 34 9.51 13.48 -22.89
CA VAL A 34 10.06 14.36 -23.95
C VAL A 34 9.82 15.86 -23.64
N VAL A 35 8.83 16.18 -22.81
CA VAL A 35 8.38 17.54 -22.51
C VAL A 35 8.65 17.95 -21.05
N LEU A 36 8.88 17.00 -20.13
CA LEU A 36 8.92 17.27 -18.69
C LEU A 36 10.36 17.22 -18.14
N ASP A 37 10.79 18.31 -17.53
CA ASP A 37 12.07 18.38 -16.81
C ASP A 37 12.05 17.43 -15.58
N LYS A 38 13.22 16.92 -15.18
CA LYS A 38 13.38 16.05 -14.00
C LYS A 38 12.86 16.67 -12.70
N ASP A 39 12.98 17.99 -12.58
CA ASP A 39 12.57 18.76 -11.42
C ASP A 39 11.11 19.24 -11.49
N ALA A 40 10.42 18.95 -12.60
CA ALA A 40 9.02 19.29 -12.74
C ALA A 40 8.16 18.57 -11.69
N GLN A 41 7.27 19.32 -11.07
CA GLN A 41 6.24 18.77 -10.20
C GLN A 41 5.20 18.02 -11.03
N LEU A 42 4.71 16.91 -10.50
CA LEU A 42 3.68 16.12 -11.15
C LEU A 42 2.33 16.84 -10.96
N LEU A 43 1.53 16.96 -12.02
CA LEU A 43 0.25 17.70 -11.98
C LEU A 43 -0.70 17.22 -10.86
N GLY A 44 -0.65 15.92 -10.51
CA GLY A 44 -1.42 15.36 -9.40
C GLY A 44 -1.04 15.90 -8.01
N THR A 45 0.11 16.57 -7.90
CA THR A 45 0.64 17.15 -6.65
C THR A 45 0.50 18.67 -6.58
N CYS A 46 0.13 19.33 -7.67
CA CYS A 46 0.10 20.79 -7.75
C CYS A 46 -1.29 21.36 -7.45
N GLY A 47 -1.34 22.60 -6.94
CA GLY A 47 -2.58 23.36 -6.77
C GLY A 47 -3.65 22.61 -5.97
N LYS A 48 -4.86 22.49 -6.52
CA LYS A 48 -6.00 21.80 -5.89
C LYS A 48 -6.04 20.30 -6.16
N SER A 49 -5.15 19.77 -7.01
CA SER A 49 -5.11 18.34 -7.37
C SER A 49 -4.99 17.42 -6.15
N PRO A 50 -4.13 17.69 -5.14
CA PRO A 50 -4.08 16.86 -3.93
C PRO A 50 -5.43 16.74 -3.22
N CYS A 51 -6.25 17.79 -3.28
CA CYS A 51 -7.58 17.78 -2.68
C CYS A 51 -8.58 16.99 -3.51
N ALA A 52 -8.60 17.18 -4.84
CA ALA A 52 -9.46 16.43 -5.74
C ALA A 52 -9.13 14.92 -5.76
N ASN A 53 -7.85 14.56 -5.58
CA ASN A 53 -7.36 13.19 -5.67
C ASN A 53 -7.40 12.42 -4.33
N SER A 54 -7.81 13.08 -3.24
CA SER A 54 -7.80 12.50 -1.90
C SER A 54 -9.19 12.51 -1.28
N VAL A 55 -9.47 11.46 -0.52
CA VAL A 55 -10.69 11.34 0.30
C VAL A 55 -10.33 11.44 1.77
N LEU A 56 -11.15 12.17 2.53
CA LEU A 56 -11.13 12.20 3.98
C LEU A 56 -12.25 11.30 4.49
N PHE A 57 -11.88 10.17 5.09
CA PHE A 57 -12.83 9.27 5.72
C PHE A 57 -13.12 9.72 7.15
N ILE A 58 -14.40 9.89 7.49
CA ILE A 58 -14.83 10.29 8.83
C ILE A 58 -15.92 9.36 9.37
N SER A 59 -16.23 9.47 10.66
CA SER A 59 -17.36 8.73 11.22
C SER A 59 -18.69 9.22 10.61
N LYS A 60 -19.67 8.32 10.49
CA LYS A 60 -21.03 8.68 10.05
C LYS A 60 -21.63 9.80 10.91
N ALA A 61 -21.47 9.74 12.23
CA ALA A 61 -21.96 10.77 13.13
C ALA A 61 -21.34 12.15 12.85
N SER A 62 -20.03 12.21 12.60
CA SER A 62 -19.33 13.46 12.25
C SER A 62 -19.78 14.03 10.91
N TYR A 63 -20.09 13.15 9.95
CA TYR A 63 -20.61 13.55 8.64
C TYR A 63 -22.01 14.14 8.74
N GLU A 64 -22.90 13.49 9.48
CA GLU A 64 -24.31 13.91 9.65
C GLU A 64 -24.45 15.27 10.34
N ILE A 65 -23.59 15.56 11.34
CA ILE A 65 -23.60 16.86 12.01
C ILE A 65 -22.84 17.95 11.23
N GLY A 66 -22.28 17.62 10.05
CA GLY A 66 -21.52 18.57 9.23
C GLY A 66 -20.25 19.09 9.91
N ALA A 67 -19.61 18.29 10.78
CA ALA A 67 -18.49 18.72 11.62
C ALA A 67 -17.32 19.32 10.83
N THR A 68 -17.15 18.91 9.57
CA THR A 68 -16.04 19.33 8.72
C THR A 68 -16.29 20.63 7.94
N ASN A 69 -17.53 21.13 7.91
CA ASN A 69 -17.93 22.27 7.09
C ASN A 69 -17.17 23.57 7.44
N THR A 70 -16.77 23.72 8.70
CA THR A 70 -16.06 24.91 9.19
C THR A 70 -14.54 24.78 9.16
N TYR A 71 -14.01 23.60 8.83
CA TYR A 71 -12.57 23.30 8.96
C TYR A 71 -11.74 23.67 7.73
N GLY A 72 -12.35 24.24 6.68
CA GLY A 72 -11.64 24.59 5.44
C GLY A 72 -11.07 23.39 4.69
N ILE A 73 -11.63 22.20 4.90
CA ILE A 73 -11.20 20.96 4.26
C ILE A 73 -11.67 20.98 2.80
N CYS A 74 -10.74 20.91 1.86
CA CYS A 74 -11.06 20.86 0.43
C CYS A 74 -11.17 19.44 -0.15
N LYS A 75 -10.92 18.41 0.66
CA LYS A 75 -10.94 17.00 0.22
C LYS A 75 -12.38 16.52 0.12
N HIS A 76 -12.63 15.53 -0.73
CA HIS A 76 -13.91 14.82 -0.71
C HIS A 76 -14.07 14.10 0.64
N VAL A 77 -15.15 14.38 1.37
CA VAL A 77 -15.40 13.78 2.68
C VAL A 77 -16.37 12.62 2.51
N GLU A 78 -15.99 11.43 2.99
CA GLU A 78 -16.80 10.22 2.86
C GLU A 78 -17.04 9.58 4.24
N PRO A 79 -18.30 9.29 4.63
CA PRO A 79 -18.59 8.62 5.88
C PRO A 79 -18.25 7.13 5.82
N ILE A 80 -17.52 6.65 6.82
CA ILE A 80 -17.24 5.23 7.01
C ILE A 80 -18.55 4.52 7.39
N ARG A 81 -18.82 3.38 6.73
CA ARG A 81 -20.01 2.55 6.92
C ARG A 81 -19.65 1.06 6.97
N ASP A 82 -20.62 0.24 7.39
CA ASP A 82 -20.58 -1.22 7.32
C ASP A 82 -19.44 -1.92 8.08
N CYS A 83 -18.77 -1.28 9.05
CA CYS A 83 -17.67 -1.91 9.78
C CYS A 83 -18.08 -2.97 10.82
N ARG A 84 -19.34 -2.96 11.28
CA ARG A 84 -19.81 -3.83 12.39
C ARG A 84 -20.41 -5.16 11.91
N SER A 85 -20.88 -5.20 10.67
CA SER A 85 -21.40 -6.42 10.02
C SER A 85 -20.30 -7.27 9.39
N LEU A 86 -19.06 -6.77 9.33
CA LEU A 86 -17.92 -7.51 8.80
C LEU A 86 -17.58 -8.70 9.69
N ASN A 87 -17.30 -9.82 9.05
CA ASN A 87 -16.74 -11.01 9.67
C ASN A 87 -15.56 -11.52 8.84
N ARG A 88 -14.60 -12.14 9.53
CA ARG A 88 -13.34 -12.62 8.94
C ARG A 88 -13.57 -13.61 7.80
N THR A 89 -14.46 -14.58 8.01
CA THR A 89 -14.70 -15.68 7.06
C THR A 89 -15.16 -15.18 5.69
N GLN A 90 -16.05 -14.18 5.68
CA GLN A 90 -16.68 -13.68 4.45
C GLN A 90 -15.97 -12.46 3.85
N HIS A 91 -15.37 -11.60 4.68
CA HIS A 91 -14.92 -10.28 4.21
C HIS A 91 -13.40 -10.12 4.14
N MET A 92 -12.60 -11.03 4.72
CA MET A 92 -11.14 -10.98 4.61
C MET A 92 -10.63 -11.97 3.55
N TYR A 93 -10.48 -11.55 2.31
CA TYR A 93 -9.86 -12.36 1.25
C TYR A 93 -8.41 -11.90 0.97
N PRO A 94 -7.46 -12.79 0.64
CA PRO A 94 -7.55 -14.26 0.59
C PRO A 94 -7.38 -14.93 1.96
N ILE A 95 -7.06 -14.17 3.01
CA ILE A 95 -6.74 -14.70 4.35
C ILE A 95 -7.96 -14.59 5.28
N ASN A 96 -8.80 -15.62 5.27
CA ASN A 96 -10.00 -15.71 6.12
C ASN A 96 -9.94 -16.82 7.20
N PHE A 97 -8.86 -17.61 7.26
CA PHE A 97 -8.72 -18.72 8.19
C PHE A 97 -8.66 -18.26 9.67
N SER A 98 -9.40 -18.91 10.57
CA SER A 98 -9.52 -18.55 11.98
C SER A 98 -9.26 -19.74 12.91
N PRO A 99 -8.00 -20.04 13.26
CA PRO A 99 -7.68 -21.19 14.12
C PRO A 99 -8.06 -20.94 15.58
N ARG A 100 -8.32 -22.01 16.32
CA ARG A 100 -8.47 -21.95 17.78
C ARG A 100 -7.08 -21.86 18.42
N ILE A 101 -6.75 -20.71 18.98
CA ILE A 101 -5.50 -20.49 19.71
C ILE A 101 -5.77 -20.72 21.20
N ALA A 102 -5.21 -21.81 21.76
CA ALA A 102 -5.25 -22.08 23.20
C ALA A 102 -3.91 -21.70 23.86
N TYR A 103 -3.97 -21.12 25.05
CA TYR A 103 -2.79 -20.71 25.82
C TYR A 103 -2.81 -21.39 27.20
N SER A 104 -1.66 -21.92 27.66
CA SER A 104 -1.46 -22.44 29.01
C SER A 104 -0.56 -21.49 29.79
N SER A 105 -0.97 -21.11 31.01
CA SER A 105 -0.25 -20.15 31.86
C SER A 105 0.96 -20.71 32.59
N SER A 106 1.24 -22.02 32.48
CA SER A 106 2.46 -22.62 33.03
C SER A 106 3.63 -22.48 32.04
N THR A 107 4.38 -21.39 32.17
CA THR A 107 5.68 -21.12 31.53
C THR A 107 5.73 -21.46 30.04
N ALA A 108 5.06 -20.63 29.22
CA ALA A 108 5.19 -20.53 27.76
C ALA A 108 5.51 -21.85 27.02
N LYS A 109 4.74 -22.90 27.29
CA LYS A 109 4.81 -24.12 26.48
C LYS A 109 3.71 -24.08 25.44
N ASN A 110 4.17 -23.79 24.22
CA ASN A 110 3.64 -24.15 22.91
C ASN A 110 2.13 -23.98 22.72
N ILE A 111 1.76 -23.16 21.73
CA ILE A 111 0.38 -23.04 21.25
C ILE A 111 -0.12 -24.45 20.90
N LEU A 112 -0.81 -25.08 21.85
CA LEU A 112 -1.42 -26.40 21.72
C LEU A 112 -2.66 -26.23 20.87
N ASN A 113 -2.47 -26.24 19.55
CA ASN A 113 -3.38 -26.71 18.49
C ASN A 113 -2.92 -26.19 17.11
N TYR A 114 -1.63 -26.33 16.81
CA TYR A 114 -1.13 -26.40 15.44
C TYR A 114 -0.34 -27.70 15.34
N THR A 115 -0.88 -28.69 14.63
CA THR A 115 -0.06 -29.76 14.06
C THR A 115 0.78 -29.09 12.97
N GLU A 116 2.02 -28.72 13.29
CA GLU A 116 2.96 -28.22 12.29
C GLU A 116 3.29 -29.32 11.26
N PRO A 117 3.54 -28.99 9.99
CA PRO A 117 4.76 -29.45 9.36
C PRO A 117 5.90 -28.51 9.79
N GLU A 118 6.91 -29.10 10.43
CA GLU A 118 8.10 -28.45 10.94
C GLU A 118 8.75 -27.48 9.94
N THR A 119 9.32 -26.38 10.44
CA THR A 119 10.78 -26.22 10.63
C THR A 119 11.09 -24.75 10.86
N ASN A 120 11.46 -24.44 12.11
CA ASN A 120 12.03 -23.15 12.47
C ASN A 120 13.48 -23.11 11.95
N GLN A 121 13.66 -22.86 10.65
CA GLN A 121 14.97 -22.49 10.12
C GLN A 121 15.27 -21.05 10.55
N SER A 122 16.41 -20.87 11.20
CA SER A 122 17.01 -19.58 11.55
C SER A 122 16.69 -18.53 10.49
N LYS A 123 16.17 -17.36 10.89
CA LYS A 123 15.87 -16.21 10.00
C LYS A 123 17.05 -15.95 9.07
N GLN A 124 17.01 -16.53 7.87
CA GLN A 124 17.88 -16.15 6.77
C GLN A 124 17.59 -14.67 6.49
N LEU A 125 18.64 -13.90 6.19
CA LEU A 125 18.48 -12.54 5.70
C LEU A 125 17.45 -12.56 4.56
N LEU A 126 16.35 -11.83 4.73
CA LEU A 126 15.28 -11.78 3.74
C LEU A 126 15.90 -11.40 2.38
N PRO A 127 15.57 -12.11 1.29
CA PRO A 127 16.24 -11.98 -0.02
C PRO A 127 16.30 -10.52 -0.50
N ILE A 128 15.27 -9.76 -0.16
CA ILE A 128 15.09 -8.34 -0.48
C ILE A 128 16.26 -7.45 0.00
N LYS A 129 16.92 -7.75 1.13
CA LYS A 129 17.94 -6.82 1.69
C LYS A 129 19.25 -6.77 0.90
N GLU A 130 19.72 -7.89 0.34
CA GLU A 130 20.99 -7.93 -0.40
C GLU A 130 20.81 -7.66 -1.89
N GLU A 131 19.71 -8.13 -2.50
CA GLU A 131 19.39 -7.78 -3.89
C GLU A 131 19.18 -6.28 -4.07
N ILE A 132 18.49 -5.59 -3.14
CA ILE A 132 18.34 -4.13 -3.21
C ILE A 132 19.69 -3.41 -3.18
N LYS A 133 20.64 -3.84 -2.33
CA LYS A 133 21.97 -3.20 -2.29
C LYS A 133 22.71 -3.35 -3.62
N ASN A 134 22.59 -4.51 -4.26
CA ASN A 134 23.27 -4.79 -5.53
C ASN A 134 22.58 -4.10 -6.70
N VAL A 135 21.25 -4.04 -6.72
CA VAL A 135 20.46 -3.33 -7.73
C VAL A 135 20.58 -1.81 -7.60
N LEU A 136 20.67 -1.27 -6.38
CA LEU A 136 20.97 0.16 -6.19
C LEU A 136 22.38 0.53 -6.67
N LYS A 137 23.34 -0.39 -6.59
CA LYS A 137 24.69 -0.22 -7.13
C LYS A 137 24.74 -0.38 -8.65
N SER A 138 23.97 -1.31 -9.24
CA SER A 138 23.99 -1.60 -10.68
C SER A 138 23.04 -0.72 -11.51
N GLY A 139 21.97 -0.19 -10.89
CA GLY A 139 20.98 0.70 -11.52
C GLY A 139 21.51 2.08 -11.92
N LEU A 140 22.79 2.36 -11.64
CA LEU A 140 23.53 3.47 -12.23
C LEU A 140 23.98 3.20 -13.68
N ASN A 141 23.94 1.94 -14.16
CA ASN A 141 24.70 1.56 -15.36
C ASN A 141 23.98 0.90 -16.54
N ASN A 142 22.69 0.53 -16.55
CA ASN A 142 22.10 0.01 -17.82
C ASN A 142 20.58 0.20 -18.01
N GLN A 143 20.24 0.60 -19.25
CA GLN A 143 18.91 0.71 -19.84
C GLN A 143 18.48 -0.62 -20.52
N MET A 144 17.17 -0.71 -20.78
CA MET A 144 16.43 -1.73 -21.54
C MET A 144 16.19 -3.09 -20.86
N LEU A 145 14.90 -3.38 -20.60
CA LEU A 145 14.25 -4.68 -20.82
C LEU A 145 12.71 -4.51 -20.77
N SER A 146 12.01 -5.40 -21.46
CA SER A 146 10.56 -5.43 -21.73
C SER A 146 9.67 -5.25 -20.47
N HIS A 147 8.78 -4.26 -20.49
CA HIS A 147 7.98 -3.86 -19.33
C HIS A 147 6.67 -4.65 -19.22
N ARG A 148 6.58 -5.58 -18.26
CA ARG A 148 5.29 -6.07 -17.73
C ARG A 148 4.98 -5.33 -16.43
N TYR A 149 3.88 -4.59 -16.41
CA TYR A 149 3.43 -3.84 -15.24
C TYR A 149 2.44 -4.68 -14.43
N TYR A 150 2.58 -4.67 -13.10
CA TYR A 150 1.60 -5.22 -12.18
C TYR A 150 0.75 -4.10 -11.56
N LEU A 151 -0.57 -4.32 -11.51
CA LEU A 151 -1.59 -3.44 -10.95
C LEU A 151 -2.16 -4.08 -9.68
N PHE A 152 -2.39 -3.28 -8.64
CA PHE A 152 -3.01 -3.67 -7.38
C PHE A 152 -4.00 -2.61 -6.93
#